data_AF-A0A7J4SIQ4-F1
#
_entry.id   AF-A0A7J4SIQ4-F1
#
_cell.length_a   1.000
_cell.length_b   1.000
_cell.length_c   1.000
_cell.angle_alpha   90.00
_cell.angle_beta   90.00
_cell.angle_gamma   90.00
#
_symmetry.space_group_name_H-M   'P 1'
#
loop_
_entity.id
_entity.type
_entity.pdbx_description
1 polymer ?
#
loop_
_entity_poly.entity_id
_entity_poly.type
_entity_poly.pdbx_seq_one_letter_code
_entity_poly.pdbx_strand_id
1 'polypeptide(L)'
;ENSDNEAIADGVKMTLDSLKRALESEGVTILETTGKVFDPTQMEAIATVPVQDGQESGEVVEEIESGYMLHDRVLRPAKVIVTSE
;
A
#
# COMPACT_ATOMS: atom_id res chain seq x y z
N GLU A 1 -34.01 0.50 5.42
CA GLU A 1 -33.56 0.32 4.02
C GLU A 1 -32.03 0.33 3.91
N ASN A 2 -31.31 -0.49 4.71
CA ASN A 2 -29.83 -0.55 4.71
C ASN A 2 -29.26 -1.95 4.40
N SER A 3 -30.07 -3.02 4.45
CA SER A 3 -29.57 -4.40 4.27
C SER A 3 -29.04 -4.68 2.86
N ASP A 4 -29.63 -4.05 1.84
CA ASP A 4 -29.26 -4.31 0.45
C ASP A 4 -27.90 -3.67 0.13
N ASN A 5 -27.61 -2.51 0.70
CA ASN A 5 -26.31 -1.86 0.58
C ASN A 5 -25.23 -2.64 1.33
N GLU A 6 -25.54 -3.17 2.51
CA GLU A 6 -24.62 -4.04 3.27
C GLU A 6 -24.33 -5.34 2.51
N ALA A 7 -25.35 -6.00 1.94
CA ALA A 7 -25.18 -7.21 1.15
C ALA A 7 -24.31 -6.98 -0.11
N ILE A 8 -24.47 -5.83 -0.78
CA ILE A 8 -23.62 -5.44 -1.91
C ILE A 8 -22.18 -5.20 -1.44
N ALA A 9 -21.98 -4.45 -0.34
CA ALA A 9 -20.65 -4.18 0.21
C ALA A 9 -19.91 -5.47 0.58
N ASP A 10 -20.61 -6.43 1.19
CA ASP A 10 -20.06 -7.75 1.52
C ASP A 10 -19.69 -8.54 0.26
N GLY A 11 -20.55 -8.55 -0.77
CA GLY A 11 -20.25 -9.21 -2.04
C GLY A 11 -19.02 -8.63 -2.74
N VAL A 12 -18.86 -7.30 -2.70
CA VAL A 12 -17.67 -6.61 -3.23
C VAL A 12 -16.42 -7.00 -2.43
N LYS A 13 -16.51 -7.04 -1.10
CA LYS A 13 -15.41 -7.46 -0.23
C LYS A 13 -14.99 -8.91 -0.52
N MET A 14 -15.94 -9.83 -0.66
CA MET A 14 -15.66 -11.23 -1.01
C MET A 14 -14.96 -11.36 -2.37
N THR A 15 -15.36 -10.54 -3.34
CA THR A 15 -14.73 -10.51 -4.67
C THR A 15 -13.30 -9.99 -4.59
N LEU A 16 -13.08 -8.91 -3.84
CA LEU A 16 -11.75 -8.35 -3.59
C LEU A 16 -10.82 -9.35 -2.91
N ASP A 17 -11.30 -10.04 -1.88
CA ASP A 17 -10.52 -11.06 -1.16
C ASP A 17 -10.18 -12.25 -2.06
N SER A 18 -11.12 -12.67 -2.91
CA SER A 18 -10.87 -13.74 -3.89
C SER A 18 -9.82 -13.34 -4.92
N LEU A 19 -9.86 -12.09 -5.41
CA LEU A 19 -8.85 -11.56 -6.32
C LEU A 19 -7.47 -11.50 -5.66
N LYS A 20 -7.37 -11.02 -4.42
CA LYS A 20 -6.11 -10.96 -3.68
C LYS A 20 -5.49 -12.34 -3.52
N ARG A 21 -6.28 -13.34 -3.13
CA ARG A 21 -5.80 -14.74 -3.01
C ARG A 21 -5.31 -15.32 -4.33
N ALA A 22 -5.99 -15.02 -5.44
CA ALA A 22 -5.56 -15.47 -6.76
C ALA A 22 -4.21 -14.84 -7.14
N LEU A 23 -4.03 -13.54 -6.89
CA LEU A 23 -2.76 -12.85 -7.12
C LEU A 23 -1.63 -13.41 -6.24
N GLU A 24 -1.89 -13.63 -4.95
CA GLU A 24 -0.94 -14.25 -4.03
C GLU A 24 -0.52 -15.65 -4.47
N SER A 25 -1.45 -16.46 -5.00
CA SER A 25 -1.14 -17.81 -5.49
C SER A 25 -0.21 -17.82 -6.72
N GLU A 26 -0.22 -16.75 -7.50
CA GLU A 26 0.69 -16.55 -8.65
C GLU A 26 2.00 -15.84 -8.24
N GLY A 27 2.21 -15.58 -6.94
CA GLY A 27 3.44 -14.99 -6.42
C GLY A 27 3.45 -13.45 -6.36
N VAL A 28 2.29 -12.82 -6.52
CA VAL A 28 2.15 -11.37 -6.35
C VAL A 28 1.99 -11.03 -4.86
N THR A 29 2.83 -10.13 -4.36
CA THR A 29 2.80 -9.65 -2.98
C THR A 29 2.57 -8.14 -2.91
N ILE A 30 1.97 -7.68 -1.82
CA ILE A 30 1.81 -6.26 -1.53
C ILE A 30 3.09 -5.74 -0.90
N LEU A 31 3.53 -4.55 -1.34
CA LEU A 31 4.63 -3.84 -0.70
C LEU A 31 4.17 -3.27 0.64
N GLU A 32 4.73 -3.75 1.73
CA GLU A 32 4.57 -3.12 3.05
C GLU A 32 5.48 -1.90 3.13
N THR A 33 4.92 -0.70 3.11
CA THR A 33 5.70 0.54 3.06
C THR A 33 5.63 1.39 4.33
N THR A 34 4.50 1.40 5.05
CA THR A 34 4.32 2.21 6.26
C THR A 34 5.36 1.88 7.34
N GLY A 35 6.06 2.90 7.85
CA GLY A 35 7.09 2.75 8.89
C GLY A 35 8.41 2.15 8.41
N LYS A 36 8.61 2.00 7.09
CA LYS A 36 9.90 1.62 6.49
C LYS A 36 10.60 2.86 5.92
N VAL A 37 11.91 2.71 5.72
CA VAL A 37 12.71 3.71 5.00
C VAL A 37 12.29 3.72 3.53
N PHE A 38 12.16 4.91 2.96
CA PHE A 38 11.82 5.12 1.56
C PHE A 38 12.85 4.48 0.62
N ASP A 39 12.37 3.60 -0.27
CA ASP A 39 13.17 2.99 -1.33
C ASP A 39 12.67 3.46 -2.71
N PRO A 40 13.43 4.31 -3.44
CA PRO A 40 13.04 4.79 -4.77
C PRO A 40 12.85 3.70 -5.83
N THR A 41 13.36 2.48 -5.60
CA THR A 41 13.21 1.37 -6.53
C THR A 41 11.84 0.69 -6.43
N GLN A 42 11.17 0.85 -5.28
CA GLN A 42 9.89 0.20 -4.97
C GLN A 42 8.77 1.19 -4.61
N MET A 43 9.13 2.45 -4.32
CA MET A 43 8.23 3.47 -3.80
C MET A 43 8.33 4.77 -4.60
N GLU A 44 7.20 5.46 -4.72
CA GLU A 44 7.06 6.77 -5.34
C GLU A 44 6.62 7.78 -4.25
N ALA A 45 7.49 8.72 -3.91
CA ALA A 45 7.17 9.77 -2.95
C ALA A 45 6.31 10.85 -3.61
N ILE A 46 5.04 10.95 -3.20
CA ILE A 46 4.10 11.94 -3.76
C ILE A 46 4.11 13.27 -3.01
N ALA A 47 4.52 13.24 -1.74
CA ALA A 47 4.62 14.39 -0.87
C ALA A 47 5.66 14.15 0.23
N THR A 48 6.20 15.25 0.75
CA THR A 48 7.12 15.25 1.88
C THR A 48 6.52 16.05 3.03
N VAL A 49 6.61 15.53 4.25
CA VAL A 49 6.20 16.24 5.48
C VAL A 49 7.41 16.48 6.38
N PRO A 50 7.45 17.60 7.13
CA PRO A 50 8.53 17.83 8.08
C PRO A 50 8.53 16.76 9.17
N VAL A 51 9.72 16.36 9.61
CA VAL A 51 9.90 15.39 10.71
C VAL A 51 9.19 15.89 11.98
N GLN A 52 8.39 15.01 12.59
CA GLN A 52 7.81 15.22 13.93
C GLN A 52 8.59 14.41 14.97
N ASP A 53 8.52 14.83 16.24
CA ASP A 53 9.28 14.22 17.35
C ASP A 53 9.10 12.69 17.39
N GLY A 54 10.18 11.96 17.08
CA GLY A 54 10.23 10.49 17.12
C GLY A 54 10.29 9.78 15.76
N GLN A 55 10.22 10.49 14.63
CA GLN A 55 10.37 9.92 13.27
C GLN A 55 11.78 10.16 12.71
N GLU A 56 12.27 9.22 11.91
CA GLU A 56 13.54 9.40 11.19
C GLU A 56 13.31 10.12 9.86
N SER A 57 14.33 10.82 9.35
CA SER A 57 14.28 11.45 8.03
C SER A 57 14.28 10.39 6.93
N GLY A 58 13.40 10.51 5.94
CA GLY A 58 13.24 9.51 4.87
C GLY A 58 12.39 8.30 5.25
N GLU A 59 11.62 8.36 6.33
CA GLU A 59 10.66 7.33 6.73
C GLU A 59 9.32 7.54 6.03
N VAL A 60 8.65 6.45 5.65
CA VAL A 60 7.29 6.48 5.12
C VAL A 60 6.28 6.70 6.25
N VAL A 61 5.64 7.86 6.24
CA VAL A 61 4.60 8.24 7.21
C VAL A 61 3.27 7.59 6.87
N GLU A 62 2.90 7.62 5.58
CA GLU A 62 1.61 7.13 5.11
C GLU A 62 1.73 6.54 3.71
N GLU A 63 1.04 5.41 3.51
CA GLU A 63 0.84 4.80 2.21
C GLU A 63 -0.51 5.23 1.65
N ILE A 64 -0.49 5.92 0.50
CA ILE A 64 -1.69 6.40 -0.17
C ILE A 64 -2.23 5.36 -1.15
N GLU A 65 -1.32 4.61 -1.78
CA GLU A 65 -1.66 3.57 -2.74
C GLU A 65 -0.68 2.41 -2.64
N SER A 66 -1.18 1.22 -2.37
CA SER A 66 -0.35 0.03 -2.18
C SER A 66 0.43 -0.37 -3.42
N GLY A 67 1.71 -0.65 -3.24
CA GLY A 67 2.54 -1.22 -4.28
C GLY A 67 2.36 -2.72 -4.39
N TYR A 68 2.68 -3.28 -5.55
CA TYR A 68 2.65 -4.71 -5.81
C TYR A 68 3.95 -5.17 -6.43
N MET A 69 4.46 -6.32 -5.97
CA MET A 69 5.60 -7.02 -6.55
C MET A 69 5.18 -8.39 -7.03
N LEU A 70 5.83 -8.88 -8.08
CA LEU A 70 5.81 -10.28 -8.48
C LEU A 70 7.22 -10.83 -8.24
N HIS A 71 7.37 -11.65 -7.21
CA HIS A 71 8.68 -12.06 -6.70
C HIS A 71 9.56 -10.82 -6.42
N ASP A 72 10.69 -10.67 -7.13
CA ASP A 72 11.63 -9.56 -6.97
C ASP A 72 11.36 -8.39 -7.94
N ARG A 73 10.31 -8.47 -8.76
CA ARG A 73 9.98 -7.45 -9.76
C ARG A 73 8.83 -6.57 -9.28
N VAL A 74 9.08 -5.28 -9.20
CA VAL A 74 8.03 -4.27 -8.95
C VAL A 74 7.08 -4.23 -10.15
N LEU A 75 5.81 -4.55 -9.91
CA LEU A 75 4.73 -4.39 -10.89
C LEU A 75 4.15 -2.98 -10.83
N ARG A 76 3.98 -2.48 -9.60
CA ARG A 76 3.49 -1.14 -9.32
C ARG A 76 4.21 -0.59 -8.09
N PRO A 77 4.86 0.58 -8.17
CA PRO A 77 5.44 1.20 -6.98
C PRO A 77 4.34 1.65 -6.02
N ALA A 78 4.63 1.59 -4.72
CA ALA A 78 3.74 2.14 -3.71
C ALA A 78 3.83 3.66 -3.71
N LYS A 79 2.68 4.36 -3.65
CA LYS A 79 2.69 5.82 -3.47
C LYS A 79 2.66 6.16 -2.01
N VAL A 80 3.67 6.90 -1.57
CA VAL A 80 3.93 7.14 -0.16
C VAL A 80 4.17 8.61 0.12
N ILE A 81 3.88 9.01 1.36
CA ILE A 81 4.28 10.29 1.93
C ILE A 81 5.47 10.01 2.84
N VAL A 82 6.56 10.75 2.63
CA VAL A 82 7.81 10.53 3.38
C VAL A 82 8.15 11.74 4.23
N THR A 83 8.95 11.53 5.28
CA THR A 83 9.52 12.64 6.05
C THR A 83 10.71 13.27 5.30
N SER A 84 10.78 14.59 5.32
CA SER A 84 11.94 15.38 4.92
C SER A 84 12.40 16.20 6.11
N GLU A 85 13.72 16.46 6.20
CA GLU A 85 14.31 17.40 7.16
C GLU A 85 13.56 18.74 7.22
#